data_AF-A0A380FIB9-F1
#
_entry.id   AF-A0A380FIB9-F1
#
_cell.length_a   1.000
_cell.length_b   1.000
_cell.length_c   1.000
_cell.angle_alpha   90.00
_cell.angle_beta   90.00
_cell.angle_gamma   90.00
#
_symmetry.space_group_name_H-M   'P 1'
#
loop_
_entity.id
_entity.type
_entity.pdbx_description
1 polymer ?
#
loop_
_entity_poly.entity_id
_entity_poly.type
_entity_poly.pdbx_seq_one_letter_code
_entity_poly.pdbx_strand_id
1 'polypeptide(L)' 'MPIGKADVKRHGDDITVFTYGLCVNYCIQAADMLEEEGINVEVVDLRTVYPLDKKTIIERAKTNW' A
#
# COMPACT_ATOMS: atom_id res chain seq x y z
N MET A 1 1.58 17.70 0.34
CA MET A 1 1.74 16.41 1.06
C MET A 1 2.90 16.53 2.04
N PRO A 2 2.79 15.99 3.25
CA PRO A 2 3.92 15.90 4.17
C PRO A 2 4.99 14.94 3.60
N ILE A 3 6.25 15.38 3.60
CA ILE A 3 7.41 14.55 3.26
C ILE A 3 7.57 13.46 4.32
N GLY A 4 7.89 12.24 3.90
CA GLY A 4 8.17 11.11 4.78
C GLY A 4 6.94 10.48 5.43
N LYS A 5 5.75 10.69 4.86
CA LYS A 5 4.49 10.10 5.35
C LYS A 5 3.75 9.39 4.21
N ALA A 6 3.58 8.08 4.37
CA ALA A 6 2.82 7.26 3.44
C ALA A 6 1.30 7.53 3.55
N ASP A 7 0.56 7.04 2.56
CA ASP A 7 -0.90 7.17 2.46
C ASP A 7 -1.50 5.83 2.07
N VAL A 8 -2.45 5.35 2.85
CA VAL A 8 -3.19 4.12 2.51
C VAL A 8 -4.25 4.50 1.49
N LYS A 9 -4.12 3.96 0.27
CA LYS A 9 -5.03 4.25 -0.85
C LYS A 9 -6.21 3.29 -0.89
N ARG A 10 -5.99 2.05 -0.46
CA ARG A 10 -7.00 0.98 -0.36
C ARG A 10 -6.68 0.16 0.88
N HIS A 11 -7.68 -0.18 1.69
CA HIS A 11 -7.52 -1.07 2.82
C HIS A 11 -7.68 -2.54 2.39
N GLY A 12 -7.01 -3.46 3.09
CA GLY A 12 -7.08 -4.90 2.88
C GLY A 12 -6.27 -5.64 3.94
N ASP A 13 -6.55 -6.92 4.12
CA ASP A 13 -6.03 -7.74 5.21
C ASP A 13 -5.25 -8.99 4.75
N ASP A 14 -5.36 -9.39 3.47
CA ASP A 14 -4.65 -10.56 2.95
C ASP A 14 -3.18 -10.27 2.60
N ILE A 15 -2.91 -9.08 2.05
CA ILE A 15 -1.55 -8.67 1.65
C ILE A 15 -1.42 -7.14 1.58
N THR A 16 -0.25 -6.62 1.94
CA THR A 16 0.08 -5.19 1.77
C THR A 16 1.05 -4.98 0.60
N VAL A 17 0.67 -4.12 -0.35
CA VAL A 17 1.51 -3.67 -1.47
C VAL A 17 1.97 -2.23 -1.23
N PHE A 18 3.28 -2.06 -1.02
CA PHE A 18 3.91 -0.74 -0.97
C PHE A 18 4.37 -0.31 -2.36
N THR A 19 3.97 0.88 -2.79
CA THR A 19 4.30 1.41 -4.12
C THR A 19 4.38 2.94 -4.08
N TYR A 20 4.71 3.59 -5.19
CA TYR A 20 4.70 5.05 -5.31
C TYR A 20 4.58 5.50 -6.77
N GLY A 21 4.20 6.76 -6.98
CA GLY A 21 4.12 7.36 -8.31
C GLY A 21 3.07 6.70 -9.19
N LEU A 22 3.38 6.48 -10.47
CA LEU A 22 2.44 5.93 -11.45
C LEU A 22 1.92 4.55 -11.06
N CYS A 23 2.78 3.70 -10.48
CA CYS A 23 2.45 2.33 -10.14
C CYS A 23 1.35 2.21 -9.08
N VAL A 24 1.06 3.27 -8.30
CA VAL A 24 -0.08 3.31 -7.38
C VAL A 24 -1.38 2.97 -8.11
N ASN A 25 -1.62 3.56 -9.28
CA ASN A 25 -2.84 3.34 -10.03
C ASN A 25 -2.94 1.91 -10.59
N TYR A 26 -1.81 1.31 -10.98
CA TYR A 26 -1.79 -0.09 -11.42
C TYR A 26 -2.03 -1.06 -10.26
N CYS A 27 -1.47 -0.77 -9.08
CA CYS A 27 -1.73 -1.58 -7.89
C CYS A 27 -3.20 -1.52 -7.45
N ILE A 28 -3.85 -0.37 -7.58
CA ILE A 28 -5.31 -0.25 -7.29
C ILE A 28 -6.11 -1.09 -8.28
N GLN A 29 -5.85 -0.97 -9.59
CA GLN A 29 -6.54 -1.78 -10.61
C GLN A 29 -6.33 -3.29 -10.39
N ALA A 30 -5.11 -3.71 -10.06
CA ALA A 30 -4.83 -5.11 -9.75
C ALA A 30 -5.53 -5.57 -8.46
N ALA A 31 -5.64 -4.70 -7.45
CA ALA A 31 -6.38 -4.99 -6.22
C ALA A 31 -7.89 -5.16 -6.48
N ASP A 32 -8.47 -4.35 -7.37
CA ASP A 32 -9.88 -4.48 -7.76
C ASP A 32 -10.13 -5.82 -8.48
N MET A 33 -9.22 -6.26 -9.35
CA MET A 33 -9.30 -7.57 -10.01
C MET A 33 -9.18 -8.74 -9.01
N LEU A 34 -8.29 -8.61 -8.03
CA LEU A 34 -8.07 -9.65 -7.01
C LEU A 34 -9.23 -9.73 -6.00
N GLU A 35 -9.95 -8.64 -5.77
CA GLU A 35 -11.16 -8.65 -4.94
C GLU A 35 -12.25 -9.55 -5.53
N GLU A 36 -12.36 -9.65 -6.86
CA GLU A 36 -13.27 -10.60 -7.54
C GLU A 36 -12.92 -12.06 -7.26
N GLU A 37 -11.65 -12.35 -6.95
CA GLU A 37 -11.16 -13.67 -6.53
C GLU A 37 -11.19 -13.86 -5.00
N GLY A 38 -11.71 -12.86 -4.26
CA GLY A 38 -11.82 -12.89 -2.80
C GLY A 38 -10.55 -12.52 -2.06
N ILE A 39 -9.59 -11.85 -2.72
CA ILE A 39 -8.32 -11.43 -2.12
C ILE A 39 -8.34 -9.91 -1.86
N ASN A 40 -8.25 -9.52 -0.59
CA ASN A 40 -8.30 -8.14 -0.12
C ASN A 40 -6.89 -7.53 0.03
N VAL A 41 -6.47 -6.78 -0.99
CA VAL A 41 -5.15 -6.14 -1.03
C VAL A 41 -5.15 -4.75 -0.40
N GLU A 42 -4.31 -4.52 0.60
CA GLU A 42 -3.98 -3.16 1.05
C GLU A 42 -2.97 -2.51 0.10
N VAL A 43 -3.26 -1.30 -0.39
CA VAL A 43 -2.34 -0.53 -1.25
C VAL A 43 -1.87 0.71 -0.51
N VAL A 44 -0.56 0.80 -0.29
CA VAL A 44 0.10 1.91 0.40
C VAL A 44 0.97 2.70 -0.57
N ASP A 45 0.60 3.95 -0.82
CA ASP A 45 1.44 4.91 -1.53
C ASP A 45 2.48 5.51 -0.58
N LEU A 46 3.75 5.19 -0.80
CA LEU A 46 4.85 5.66 0.03
C LEU A 46 5.06 7.17 -0.08
N ARG A 47 4.70 7.79 -1.21
CA ARG A 47 4.84 9.21 -1.54
C ARG A 47 6.26 9.80 -1.55
N THR A 48 7.12 9.33 -0.66
CA THR A 48 8.48 9.80 -0.41
C THR A 48 9.43 8.61 -0.47
N VAL A 49 10.35 8.60 -1.43
CA VAL A 49 11.38 7.57 -1.53
C VAL A 49 12.45 7.78 -0.45
N TYR A 50 12.79 9.05 -0.15
CA TYR A 50 13.73 9.40 0.90
C TYR A 50 13.40 10.77 1.54
N PRO A 51 13.32 10.88 2.88
CA PRO A 51 13.36 9.78 3.84
C PRO A 51 12.10 8.91 3.77
N LEU A 52 12.29 7.60 3.76
CA LEU A 52 11.21 6.62 3.67
C LEU A 52 10.41 6.54 4.99
N ASP A 53 9.09 6.39 4.90
CA ASP A 53 8.22 6.14 6.06
C ASP A 53 8.35 4.69 6.56
N LYS A 54 9.48 4.40 7.20
CA LYS A 54 9.80 3.07 7.74
C LYS A 54 8.81 2.63 8.81
N LYS A 55 8.24 3.57 9.56
CA LYS A 55 7.28 3.28 10.63
C LYS A 55 6.04 2.63 10.05
N THR A 56 5.42 3.26 9.04
CA THR A 56 4.25 2.70 8.38
C THR A 56 4.54 1.34 7.75
N ILE A 57 5.70 1.18 7.08
CA ILE A 57 6.07 -0.11 6.47
C ILE A 57 6.15 -1.22 7.53
N ILE A 58 6.85 -1.00 8.63
CA ILE A 58 7.04 -2.00 9.70
C ILE A 58 5.71 -2.32 10.38
N GLU A 59 4.86 -1.32 10.63
CA GLU A 59 3.55 -1.52 11.27
C GLU A 59 2.63 -2.40 10.40
N ARG A 60 2.55 -2.14 9.09
CA ARG A 60 1.70 -2.94 8.19
C ARG A 60 2.26 -4.33 7.95
N ALA A 61 3.58 -4.46 7.80
CA ALA A 61 4.24 -5.76 7.65
C ALA A 61 4.05 -6.67 8.88
N LYS A 62 3.63 -6.16 10.04
CA LYS A 62 3.31 -6.95 11.24
C LYS A 62 1.84 -7.32 11.38
N THR A 63 0.94 -6.61 10.70
CA THR A 63 -0.51 -6.72 10.97
C THR A 63 -1.18 -7.80 10.12
N ASN A 64 -0.65 -8.12 8.94
CA ASN A 64 -1.30 -9.00 7.95
C ASN A 64 -0.68 -10.42 7.90
N TRP A 65 -0.36 -11.01 9.07
CA TRP A 65 0.08 -12.40 9.22
C TRP A 65 -0.48 -13.00 10.51
#